data_AF-A0A1G3BYI9-F1
#
_entry.id   AF-A0A1G3BYI9-F1
#
_cell.length_a   1.000
_cell.length_b   1.000
_cell.length_c   1.000
_cell.angle_alpha   90.00
_cell.angle_beta   90.00
_cell.angle_gamma   90.00
#
_symmetry.space_group_name_H-M   'P 1'
#
loop_
_entity.id
_entity.type
_entity.pdbx_description
1 polymer ?
#
loop_
_entity_poly.entity_id
_entity_poly.type
_entity_poly.pdbx_seq_one_letter_code
_entity_poly.pdbx_strand_id
1 'polypeptide(L)'
;MTKIKKNTITKKNQMKPIEFEGHNKVYAKDQPQYQPLPVFKADTEQGECVSCWQLSFKERMRILWTGKLWLSMMTFNKPLTPVFPTTKMEDVFTFNK
;
A
#
# COMPACT_ATOMS: atom_id res chain seq x y z
N MET A 1 27.37 2.13 -17.68
CA MET A 1 27.42 0.97 -16.75
C MET A 1 27.24 1.47 -15.34
N THR A 2 26.02 1.36 -14.78
CA THR A 2 25.82 1.53 -13.33
C THR A 2 24.95 0.37 -12.88
N LYS A 3 25.59 -0.73 -12.47
CA LYS A 3 24.90 -1.86 -11.86
C LYS A 3 24.36 -1.38 -10.52
N ILE A 4 23.08 -1.01 -10.48
CA ILE A 4 22.35 -0.83 -9.23
C ILE A 4 22.41 -2.18 -8.51
N LYS A 5 23.21 -2.25 -7.45
CA LYS A 5 23.24 -3.41 -6.57
C LYS A 5 21.80 -3.61 -6.09
N LYS A 6 21.17 -4.69 -6.54
CA LYS A 6 19.93 -5.20 -5.95
C LYS A 6 20.30 -5.57 -4.51
N ASN A 7 20.23 -4.60 -3.61
CA ASN A 7 20.27 -4.87 -2.19
C ASN A 7 19.04 -5.74 -1.92
N THR A 8 19.27 -7.02 -1.76
CA THR A 8 18.36 -7.96 -1.13
C THR A 8 18.25 -7.52 0.33
N ILE A 9 17.61 -6.38 0.57
CA ILE A 9 17.23 -5.94 1.90
C ILE A 9 16.30 -7.04 2.40
N THR A 10 16.73 -7.75 3.42
CA THR A 10 15.94 -8.72 4.16
C THR A 10 14.51 -8.19 4.35
N LYS A 11 13.54 -8.72 3.58
CA LYS A 11 12.09 -8.42 3.62
C LYS A 11 11.45 -8.60 5.01
N LYS A 12 12.21 -8.99 6.02
CA LYS A 12 11.73 -9.35 7.35
C LYS A 12 11.33 -8.12 8.20
N ASN A 13 11.86 -6.92 7.91
CA ASN A 13 11.72 -5.74 8.78
C ASN A 13 11.11 -4.50 8.09
N GLN A 14 10.48 -4.65 6.94
CA GLN A 14 9.79 -3.56 6.22
C GLN A 14 8.28 -3.70 6.36
N MET A 15 7.55 -2.58 6.18
CA MET A 15 6.09 -2.57 6.12
C MET A 15 5.57 -3.54 5.06
N LYS A 16 4.42 -4.18 5.33
CA LYS A 16 3.83 -5.18 4.43
C LYS A 16 2.33 -4.94 4.26
N PRO A 17 1.77 -5.21 3.07
CA PRO A 17 0.34 -5.32 2.93
C PRO A 17 -0.18 -6.47 3.80
N ILE A 18 -1.32 -6.26 4.42
CA ILE A 18 -2.01 -7.27 5.24
C ILE A 18 -3.46 -7.40 4.79
N GLU A 19 -4.03 -8.58 5.04
CA GLU A 19 -5.47 -8.77 4.98
C GLU A 19 -6.14 -7.97 6.11
N PHE A 20 -7.33 -7.46 5.83
CA PHE A 20 -8.13 -6.68 6.77
C PHE A 20 -9.61 -7.01 6.58
N GLU A 21 -10.43 -6.71 7.58
CA GLU A 21 -11.87 -6.94 7.50
C GLU A 21 -12.49 -6.16 6.34
N GLY A 22 -13.24 -6.85 5.48
CA GLY A 22 -13.86 -6.25 4.29
C GLY A 22 -13.05 -6.30 3.01
N HIS A 23 -11.80 -6.82 2.99
CA HIS A 23 -11.10 -7.06 1.72
C HIS A 23 -11.88 -8.09 0.86
N ASN A 24 -11.93 -7.88 -0.46
CA ASN A 24 -12.71 -8.71 -1.38
C ASN A 24 -11.91 -9.18 -2.61
N LYS A 25 -10.67 -8.72 -2.77
CA LYS A 25 -9.80 -9.06 -3.89
C LYS A 25 -8.34 -9.09 -3.49
N VAL A 26 -7.54 -9.90 -4.16
CA VAL A 26 -6.07 -9.92 -4.00
C VAL A 26 -5.42 -9.66 -5.35
N TYR A 27 -4.74 -8.52 -5.48
CA TYR A 27 -3.95 -8.22 -6.68
C TYR A 27 -2.61 -8.92 -6.64
N ALA A 28 -2.07 -9.21 -7.84
CA ALA A 28 -0.75 -9.81 -8.03
C ALA A 28 -0.53 -11.17 -7.30
N LYS A 29 -1.60 -11.92 -7.03
CA LYS A 29 -1.56 -13.21 -6.31
C LYS A 29 -0.61 -14.22 -6.98
N ASP A 30 -0.66 -14.32 -8.30
CA ASP A 30 0.08 -15.32 -9.09
C ASP A 30 1.30 -14.73 -9.81
N GLN A 31 1.81 -13.57 -9.35
CA GLN A 31 2.95 -12.87 -9.96
C GLN A 31 4.16 -12.92 -9.02
N PRO A 32 5.14 -13.82 -9.23
CA PRO A 32 6.27 -14.03 -8.32
C PRO A 32 7.11 -12.76 -8.06
N GLN A 33 7.12 -11.84 -9.01
CA GLN A 33 7.86 -10.59 -8.96
C GLN A 33 7.22 -9.52 -8.06
N TYR A 34 5.94 -9.68 -7.73
CA TYR A 34 5.19 -8.73 -6.90
C TYR A 34 4.74 -9.38 -5.59
N GLN A 35 4.53 -8.56 -4.58
CA GLN A 35 3.90 -9.02 -3.35
C GLN A 35 2.38 -9.03 -3.54
N PRO A 36 1.68 -10.11 -3.16
CA PRO A 36 0.22 -10.12 -3.17
C PRO A 36 -0.32 -8.96 -2.33
N LEU A 37 -1.30 -8.25 -2.89
CA LEU A 37 -1.89 -7.07 -2.27
C LEU A 37 -3.38 -7.34 -2.02
N PRO A 38 -3.75 -7.72 -0.79
CA PRO A 38 -5.15 -7.79 -0.38
C PRO A 38 -5.77 -6.38 -0.40
N VAL A 39 -6.93 -6.27 -1.02
CA VAL A 39 -7.63 -5.01 -1.19
C VAL A 39 -9.14 -5.19 -1.04
N PHE A 40 -9.79 -4.12 -0.63
CA PHE A 40 -11.19 -3.91 -0.98
C PHE A 40 -11.24 -3.12 -2.29
N LYS A 41 -11.81 -3.71 -3.32
CA LYS A 41 -12.14 -3.03 -4.57
C LYS A 41 -13.62 -2.65 -4.52
N ALA A 42 -13.89 -1.36 -4.52
CA ALA A 42 -15.25 -0.84 -4.63
C ALA A 42 -15.78 -1.05 -6.05
N ASP A 43 -17.08 -1.36 -6.15
CA ASP A 43 -17.81 -1.46 -7.43
C ASP A 43 -18.54 -0.15 -7.71
N THR A 44 -17.75 0.91 -7.91
CA THR A 44 -18.20 2.29 -8.19
C THR A 44 -17.63 2.72 -9.55
N GLU A 45 -18.11 3.83 -10.10
CA GLU A 45 -17.57 4.39 -11.35
C GLU A 45 -16.07 4.72 -11.24
N GLN A 46 -15.62 5.11 -10.04
CA GLN A 46 -14.24 5.48 -9.73
C GLN A 46 -13.36 4.25 -9.43
N GLY A 47 -13.97 3.14 -9.01
CA GLY A 47 -13.30 1.85 -8.78
C GLY A 47 -12.23 1.92 -7.69
N GLU A 48 -12.52 2.57 -6.56
CA GLU A 48 -11.56 2.78 -5.48
C GLU A 48 -11.00 1.44 -4.97
N CYS A 49 -9.72 1.51 -4.58
CA CYS A 49 -8.97 0.36 -4.12
C CYS A 49 -8.34 0.69 -2.77
N VAL A 50 -8.83 0.04 -1.72
CA VAL A 50 -8.34 0.22 -0.35
C VAL A 50 -7.41 -0.93 -0.01
N SER A 51 -6.21 -0.61 0.47
CA SER A 51 -5.24 -1.59 0.96
C SER A 51 -4.75 -1.19 2.35
N CYS A 52 -4.47 -2.18 3.19
CA CYS A 52 -3.93 -1.95 4.53
C CYS A 52 -2.46 -2.34 4.59
N TRP A 53 -1.63 -1.50 5.20
CA TRP A 53 -0.20 -1.73 5.33
C TRP A 53 0.23 -1.76 6.80
N GLN A 54 0.74 -2.90 7.23
CA GLN A 54 1.27 -3.06 8.56
C GLN A 54 2.71 -2.55 8.64
N LEU A 55 2.90 -1.43 9.34
CA LEU A 55 4.22 -0.91 9.69
C LEU A 55 4.94 -1.83 10.68
N SER A 56 6.23 -2.04 10.48
CA SER A 56 7.13 -2.65 11.48
C SER A 56 7.31 -1.73 12.69
N PHE A 57 7.77 -2.29 13.81
CA PHE A 57 8.04 -1.50 15.03
C PHE A 57 8.97 -0.31 14.76
N LYS A 58 10.06 -0.51 14.00
CA LYS A 58 11.02 0.57 13.66
C LYS A 58 10.36 1.67 12.82
N GLU A 59 9.47 1.32 11.89
CA GLU A 59 8.75 2.29 11.06
C GLU A 59 7.69 3.05 11.87
N ARG A 60 6.96 2.36 12.77
CA ARG A 60 6.01 3.01 13.69
C ARG A 60 6.70 4.08 14.51
N MET A 61 7.87 3.76 15.08
CA MET A 61 8.66 4.75 15.83
C MET A 61 9.13 5.91 14.94
N ARG A 62 9.57 5.64 13.71
CA ARG A 62 9.95 6.70 12.75
C ARG A 62 8.77 7.63 12.43
N ILE A 63 7.58 7.09 12.20
CA ILE A 63 6.37 7.90 11.96
C ILE A 63 6.01 8.70 13.21
N LEU A 64 6.08 8.09 14.40
CA LEU A 64 5.81 8.78 15.67
C LEU A 64 6.69 10.04 15.81
N TRP A 65 7.98 9.95 15.47
CA TRP A 65 8.90 11.09 15.63
C TRP A 65 8.88 12.10 14.47
N THR A 66 8.57 11.65 13.26
CA THR A 66 8.68 12.51 12.06
C THR A 66 7.35 12.98 11.51
N GLY A 67 6.27 12.26 11.79
CA GLY A 67 4.95 12.46 11.19
C GLY A 67 4.90 12.22 9.68
N LYS A 68 5.92 11.60 9.08
CA LYS A 68 6.08 11.51 7.62
C LYS A 68 5.82 10.10 7.10
N LEU A 69 4.91 9.98 6.14
CA LEU A 69 4.69 8.81 5.31
C LEU A 69 5.01 9.16 3.85
N TRP A 70 5.85 8.35 3.21
CA TRP A 70 6.20 8.52 1.81
C TRP A 70 5.52 7.42 0.99
N LEU A 71 4.79 7.82 -0.05
CA LEU A 71 4.08 6.92 -0.96
C LEU A 71 4.64 7.09 -2.38
N SER A 72 5.10 6.00 -2.98
CA SER A 72 5.50 5.96 -4.38
C SER A 72 4.63 4.94 -5.11
N MET A 73 3.91 5.40 -6.12
CA MET A 73 3.05 4.55 -6.95
C MET A 73 3.50 4.59 -8.39
N MET A 74 3.44 3.44 -9.05
CA MET A 74 3.68 3.37 -10.49
C MET A 74 2.41 3.83 -11.22
N THR A 75 2.47 5.00 -11.85
CA THR A 75 1.37 5.49 -12.70
C THR A 75 1.44 4.93 -14.12
N PHE A 76 2.54 4.25 -14.48
CA PHE A 76 2.81 3.76 -15.84
C PHE A 76 2.66 4.85 -16.91
N ASN A 77 3.12 6.07 -16.60
CA ASN A 77 3.00 7.26 -17.44
C ASN A 77 1.55 7.66 -17.77
N LYS A 78 0.56 7.15 -17.03
CA LYS A 78 -0.83 7.60 -17.07
C LYS A 78 -1.07 8.71 -16.04
N PRO A 79 -2.17 9.46 -16.13
CA PRO A 79 -2.57 10.38 -15.08
C PRO A 79 -2.56 9.71 -13.70
N LEU A 80 -2.08 10.45 -12.70
CA LEU A 80 -2.03 9.96 -11.33
C LEU A 80 -3.45 9.70 -10.82
N THR A 81 -3.69 8.48 -10.34
CA THR A 81 -4.92 8.16 -9.60
C THR A 81 -4.89 8.88 -8.25
N PRO A 82 -6.00 9.50 -7.82
CA PRO A 82 -6.09 10.11 -6.48
C PRO A 82 -5.67 9.12 -5.37
N VAL A 83 -4.98 9.64 -4.35
CA VAL A 83 -4.52 8.86 -3.21
C VAL A 83 -5.04 9.44 -1.91
N PHE A 84 -5.51 8.57 -1.02
CA PHE A 84 -6.00 8.94 0.30
C PHE A 84 -5.39 8.04 1.39
N PRO A 85 -4.24 8.42 1.98
CA PRO A 85 -3.66 7.70 3.09
C PRO A 85 -4.32 8.11 4.42
N THR A 86 -4.69 7.13 5.24
CA THR A 86 -5.21 7.34 6.61
C THR A 86 -4.65 6.27 7.56
N THR A 87 -4.64 6.57 8.86
CA THR A 87 -4.29 5.62 9.92
C THR A 87 -5.50 4.91 10.52
N LYS A 88 -6.72 5.31 10.16
CA LYS A 88 -7.97 4.70 10.62
C LYS A 88 -8.68 3.99 9.48
N MET A 89 -9.13 2.77 9.74
CA MET A 89 -9.85 1.99 8.73
C MET A 89 -11.15 2.67 8.31
N GLU A 90 -11.92 3.22 9.25
CA GLU A 90 -13.24 3.80 8.95
C GLU A 90 -13.18 4.97 7.95
N ASP A 91 -12.12 5.77 8.01
CA ASP A 91 -11.92 6.93 7.13
C ASP A 91 -11.76 6.52 5.65
N VAL A 92 -11.36 5.27 5.36
CA VAL A 92 -11.18 4.81 3.97
C VAL A 92 -12.50 4.67 3.21
N PHE A 93 -13.61 4.49 3.94
CA PHE A 93 -14.94 4.28 3.36
C PHE A 93 -15.77 5.57 3.34
N THR A 94 -15.29 6.65 3.96
CA THR A 94 -16.02 7.93 4.04
C THR A 94 -15.78 8.85 2.84
N PHE A 95 -14.83 8.54 1.95
CA PHE A 95 -14.52 9.37 0.79
C PHE A 95 -15.71 9.59 -0.17
N ASN A 96 -16.72 8.73 -0.11
CA ASN A 96 -17.93 8.78 -0.95
C ASN A 96 -19.18 9.29 -0.21
N LYS A 97 -19.02 9.98 0.93
CA LYS A 97 -20.12 10.70 1.61
C LYS A 97 -20.04 12.20 1.36
#